data_AF-A0A1A3SVW9-F1
#
_entry.id   AF-A0A1A3SVW9-F1
#
_cell.length_a   1.000
_cell.length_b   1.000
_cell.length_c   1.000
_cell.angle_alpha   90.00
_cell.angle_beta   90.00
_cell.angle_gamma   90.00
#
_symmetry.space_group_name_H-M   'P 1'
#
loop_
_entity.id
_entity.type
_entity.pdbx_description
1 polymer ?
#
loop_
_entity_poly.entity_id
_entity_poly.type
_entity_poly.pdbx_seq_one_letter_code
_entity_poly.pdbx_strand_id
1 'polypeptide(L)'
;MSDGASTDIDGVAQAVGRVTEALETIERARGHLYSFHQLTGRADLQLDEAVARLKELGQAELARYISCELMGRNVLPGRWSFQVVEEYDDGYYRCFKDAERLVRTRLTDGRRHAHEMALKERRRTVGKPAHTASPADDESAKGESA
;
A
#
# COMPACT_ATOMS: atom_id res chain seq x y z
N MET A 1 20.95 7.12 -37.01
CA MET A 1 19.87 7.91 -36.36
C MET A 1 18.91 6.99 -35.57
N SER A 2 19.43 6.11 -34.71
CA SER A 2 18.59 5.14 -33.96
C SER A 2 18.58 5.35 -32.43
N ASP A 3 19.36 6.31 -31.92
CA ASP A 3 19.47 6.55 -30.47
C ASP A 3 18.28 7.30 -29.87
N GLY A 4 17.72 8.29 -30.60
CA GLY A 4 16.69 9.18 -30.04
C GLY A 4 15.35 8.49 -29.69
N ALA A 5 14.92 7.51 -30.48
CA ALA A 5 13.67 6.77 -30.22
C ALA A 5 13.79 5.77 -29.07
N SER A 6 14.99 5.24 -28.82
CA SER A 6 15.31 4.32 -27.72
C SER A 6 15.35 5.07 -26.37
N THR A 7 15.96 6.26 -26.35
CA THR A 7 16.00 7.12 -25.16
C THR A 7 14.61 7.57 -24.73
N ASP A 8 13.71 7.85 -25.68
CA ASP A 8 12.34 8.28 -25.39
C ASP A 8 11.50 7.15 -24.77
N ILE A 9 11.64 5.91 -25.25
CA ILE A 9 10.96 4.74 -24.68
C ILE A 9 11.49 4.41 -23.27
N ASP A 10 12.80 4.47 -23.06
CA ASP A 10 13.39 4.25 -21.72
C ASP A 10 12.99 5.36 -20.74
N GLY A 11 12.94 6.61 -21.19
CA GLY A 11 12.44 7.75 -20.42
C GLY A 11 10.96 7.60 -20.05
N VAL A 12 10.11 7.16 -20.99
CA VAL A 12 8.70 6.85 -20.73
C VAL A 12 8.55 5.73 -19.70
N ALA A 13 9.28 4.62 -19.86
CA ALA A 13 9.23 3.50 -18.92
C ALA A 13 9.67 3.93 -17.51
N GLN A 14 10.72 4.75 -17.40
CA GLN A 14 11.17 5.32 -16.13
C GLN A 14 10.10 6.22 -15.50
N ALA A 15 9.50 7.13 -16.27
CA ALA A 15 8.48 8.05 -15.76
C ALA A 15 7.23 7.30 -15.25
N VAL A 16 6.73 6.32 -16.02
CA VAL A 16 5.61 5.47 -15.60
C VAL A 16 5.99 4.68 -14.34
N GLY A 17 7.20 4.10 -14.29
CA GLY A 17 7.72 3.43 -13.11
C GLY A 17 7.69 4.31 -11.86
N ARG A 18 8.11 5.58 -11.96
CA ARG A 18 8.04 6.53 -10.84
C ARG A 18 6.62 6.82 -10.37
N VAL A 19 5.66 6.89 -11.28
CA VAL A 19 4.24 7.06 -10.89
C VAL A 19 3.73 5.81 -10.16
N THR A 20 4.09 4.61 -10.64
CA THR A 20 3.75 3.35 -9.97
C THR A 20 4.40 3.24 -8.58
N GLU A 21 5.69 3.56 -8.45
CA GLU A 21 6.39 3.59 -7.15
C GLU A 21 5.76 4.59 -6.16
N ALA A 22 5.27 5.72 -6.66
CA ALA A 22 4.54 6.68 -5.84
C ALA A 22 3.21 6.07 -5.35
N LEU A 23 2.46 5.35 -6.20
CA LEU A 23 1.26 4.63 -5.79
C LEU A 23 1.57 3.56 -4.74
N GLU A 24 2.64 2.78 -4.90
CA GLU A 24 3.07 1.78 -3.91
C GLU A 24 3.39 2.43 -2.55
N THR A 25 3.99 3.63 -2.56
CA THR A 25 4.22 4.41 -1.34
C THR A 25 2.90 4.83 -0.69
N ILE A 26 1.91 5.24 -1.49
CA ILE A 26 0.55 5.55 -1.00
C ILE A 26 -0.15 4.29 -0.46
N GLU A 27 0.08 3.11 -1.04
CA GLU A 27 -0.45 1.83 -0.52
C GLU A 27 0.14 1.47 0.84
N ARG A 28 1.42 1.79 1.07
CA ARG A 28 2.03 1.66 2.41
C ARG A 28 1.41 2.61 3.41
N ALA A 29 1.19 3.87 3.02
CA ALA A 29 0.50 4.85 3.86
C ALA A 29 -0.92 4.40 4.20
N ARG A 30 -1.65 3.86 3.21
CA ARG A 30 -2.96 3.22 3.40
C ARG A 30 -2.88 2.09 4.43
N GLY A 31 -1.89 1.21 4.32
CA GLY A 31 -1.66 0.14 5.30
C GLY A 31 -1.52 0.68 6.74
N HIS A 32 -0.83 1.81 6.93
CA HIS A 32 -0.71 2.46 8.24
C HIS A 32 -2.05 3.00 8.76
N LEU A 33 -2.97 3.44 7.91
CA LEU A 33 -4.32 3.83 8.34
C LEU A 33 -5.13 2.63 8.83
N TYR A 34 -5.00 1.46 8.20
CA TYR A 34 -5.61 0.23 8.70
C TYR A 34 -5.03 -0.19 10.05
N SER A 35 -3.70 -0.13 10.19
CA SER A 35 -3.05 -0.39 11.48
C SER A 35 -3.52 0.61 12.54
N PHE A 36 -3.61 1.90 12.20
CA PHE A 36 -4.15 2.94 13.08
C PHE A 36 -5.58 2.58 13.54
N HIS A 37 -6.49 2.28 12.61
CA HIS A 37 -7.87 1.90 12.93
C HIS A 37 -7.95 0.71 13.90
N GLN A 38 -7.20 -0.36 13.62
CA GLN A 38 -7.17 -1.57 14.45
C GLN A 38 -6.59 -1.30 15.84
N LEU A 39 -5.48 -0.56 15.92
CA LEU A 39 -4.84 -0.22 17.19
C LEU A 39 -5.72 0.70 18.04
N THR A 40 -6.40 1.68 17.43
CA THR A 40 -7.36 2.54 18.12
C THR A 40 -8.54 1.73 18.66
N GLY A 41 -9.14 0.86 17.83
CA GLY A 41 -10.26 0.02 18.28
C GLY A 41 -9.85 -0.92 19.43
N ARG A 42 -8.65 -1.49 19.37
CA ARG A 42 -8.10 -2.29 20.46
C ARG A 42 -7.91 -1.46 21.74
N ALA A 43 -7.39 -0.24 21.64
CA ALA A 43 -7.20 0.63 22.79
C ALA A 43 -8.52 1.04 23.44
N ASP A 44 -9.58 1.22 22.66
CA ASP A 44 -10.93 1.52 23.16
C ASP A 44 -11.48 0.35 24.00
N LEU A 45 -11.31 -0.90 23.54
CA LEU A 45 -11.67 -2.09 24.33
C LEU A 45 -10.85 -2.23 25.63
N GLN A 46 -9.55 -1.89 25.57
CA GLN A 46 -8.72 -1.87 26.79
C GLN A 46 -9.19 -0.80 27.78
N LEU A 47 -9.71 0.32 27.27
CA LEU A 47 -10.26 1.38 28.10
C LEU A 47 -11.57 0.94 28.78
N ASP A 48 -12.43 0.20 28.08
CA ASP A 48 -13.63 -0.41 28.66
C ASP A 48 -13.28 -1.29 29.87
N GLU A 49 -12.29 -2.17 29.71
CA GLU A 49 -11.79 -3.02 30.79
C GLU A 49 -11.25 -2.18 31.95
N ALA A 50 -10.44 -1.16 31.67
CA ALA A 50 -9.88 -0.29 32.71
C ALA A 50 -10.96 0.48 33.48
N VAL A 51 -12.00 0.99 32.80
CA VAL A 51 -13.14 1.67 33.42
C VAL A 51 -13.91 0.71 34.32
N ALA A 52 -14.13 -0.54 33.89
CA ALA A 52 -14.76 -1.56 34.73
C ALA A 52 -13.95 -1.83 36.00
N ARG A 53 -12.62 -1.98 35.88
CA ARG A 53 -11.73 -2.17 37.04
C ARG A 53 -11.73 -0.99 38.01
N LEU A 54 -11.75 0.24 37.50
CA LEU A 54 -11.85 1.43 38.35
C LEU A 54 -13.14 1.43 39.18
N LYS A 55 -14.26 1.00 38.58
CA LYS A 55 -15.54 0.84 39.31
C LYS A 55 -15.46 -0.23 40.39
N GLU A 56 -14.86 -1.38 40.10
CA GLU A 56 -14.65 -2.47 41.07
C GLU A 56 -13.83 -2.01 42.28
N LEU A 57 -12.86 -1.12 42.07
CA LEU A 57 -12.00 -0.55 43.11
C LEU A 57 -12.62 0.65 43.85
N GLY A 58 -13.89 0.98 43.59
CA GLY A 58 -14.57 2.11 44.20
C GLY A 58 -14.17 3.49 43.66
N GLN A 59 -13.39 3.55 42.57
CA GLN A 59 -12.95 4.79 41.93
C GLN A 59 -13.98 5.32 40.92
N ALA A 60 -15.22 5.50 41.37
CA ALA A 60 -16.36 5.81 40.50
C ALA A 60 -16.20 7.17 39.77
N GLU A 61 -15.64 8.19 40.42
CA GLU A 61 -15.45 9.51 39.81
C GLU A 61 -14.42 9.49 38.66
N LEU A 62 -13.33 8.74 38.83
CA LEU A 62 -12.33 8.56 37.77
C LEU A 62 -12.90 7.75 36.60
N ALA A 63 -13.63 6.67 36.90
CA ALA A 63 -14.31 5.88 35.88
C ALA A 63 -15.30 6.74 35.07
N ARG A 64 -16.11 7.57 35.75
CA ARG A 64 -17.06 8.49 35.13
C ARG A 64 -16.36 9.53 34.26
N TYR A 65 -15.31 10.16 34.77
CA TYR A 65 -14.53 11.14 34.01
C TYR A 65 -13.98 10.55 32.71
N ILE A 66 -13.33 9.39 32.79
CA ILE A 66 -12.77 8.70 31.62
C ILE A 66 -13.87 8.34 30.63
N SER A 67 -14.98 7.76 31.09
CA SER A 67 -16.11 7.43 30.23
C SER A 67 -16.69 8.65 29.52
N CYS A 68 -16.81 9.79 30.21
CA CYS A 68 -17.33 11.01 29.60
C CYS A 68 -16.38 11.61 28.57
N GLU A 69 -15.07 11.59 28.83
CA GLU A 69 -14.10 12.28 27.99
C GLU A 69 -13.60 11.47 26.80
N LEU A 70 -13.47 10.14 26.95
CA LEU A 70 -12.76 9.29 26.00
C LEU A 70 -13.66 8.27 25.31
N MET A 71 -14.61 7.65 25.99
CA MET A 71 -15.43 6.59 25.38
C MET A 71 -16.35 7.18 24.31
N GLY A 72 -16.32 6.59 23.11
CA GLY A 72 -17.09 7.07 21.96
C GLY A 72 -16.58 8.40 21.37
N ARG A 73 -15.44 8.91 21.85
CA ARG A 73 -14.83 10.13 21.31
C ARG A 73 -14.34 9.88 19.88
N ASN A 74 -14.70 10.79 18.98
CA ASN A 74 -14.18 10.79 17.62
C ASN A 74 -12.66 11.04 17.59
N VAL A 75 -11.92 10.30 16.76
CA VAL A 75 -10.46 10.48 16.60
C VAL A 75 -10.11 11.76 15.85
N LEU A 76 -11.01 12.24 15.00
CA LEU A 76 -10.97 13.51 14.30
C LEU A 76 -12.37 14.14 14.34
N PRO A 77 -12.54 15.45 14.12
CA PRO A 77 -13.86 16.08 14.11
C PRO A 77 -14.85 15.33 13.18
N GLY A 78 -15.92 14.80 13.79
CA GLY A 78 -16.99 14.08 13.11
C GLY A 78 -16.65 12.68 12.59
N ARG A 79 -15.50 12.10 12.99
CA ARG A 79 -14.99 10.85 12.40
C ARG A 79 -14.49 9.86 13.43
N TRP A 80 -14.98 8.64 13.31
CA TRP A 80 -14.38 7.44 13.88
C TRP A 80 -13.21 6.98 13.00
N SER A 81 -12.33 6.16 13.57
CA SER A 81 -11.12 5.72 12.86
C SER A 81 -11.42 4.96 11.56
N PHE A 82 -12.52 4.21 11.49
CA PHE A 82 -12.92 3.53 10.25
C PHE A 82 -13.34 4.53 9.15
N GLN A 83 -14.02 5.62 9.52
CA GLN A 83 -14.43 6.66 8.56
C GLN A 83 -13.21 7.40 8.01
N VAL A 84 -12.14 7.57 8.79
CA VAL A 84 -10.87 8.10 8.29
C VAL A 84 -10.28 7.18 7.21
N VAL A 85 -10.37 5.86 7.40
CA VAL A 85 -9.94 4.88 6.39
C VAL A 85 -10.80 4.95 5.14
N GLU A 86 -12.13 4.94 5.30
CA GLU A 86 -13.08 5.02 4.18
C GLU A 86 -12.91 6.29 3.35
N GLU A 87 -12.81 7.45 4.00
CA GLU A 87 -12.60 8.73 3.29
C GLU A 87 -11.26 8.79 2.56
N TYR A 88 -10.21 8.20 3.14
CA TYR A 88 -8.91 8.11 2.47
C TYR A 88 -8.97 7.20 1.24
N ASP A 89 -9.64 6.05 1.38
CA ASP A 89 -9.81 5.06 0.33
C ASP A 89 -10.63 5.59 -0.85
N ASP A 90 -11.80 6.15 -0.56
CA ASP A 90 -12.76 6.63 -1.57
C ASP A 90 -12.32 7.96 -2.20
N GLY A 91 -11.54 8.75 -1.46
CA GLY A 91 -10.98 10.02 -1.91
C GLY A 91 -9.60 9.86 -2.52
N TYR A 92 -8.58 10.07 -1.70
CA TYR A 92 -7.20 10.26 -2.15
C TYR A 92 -6.61 9.02 -2.82
N TYR A 93 -6.79 7.83 -2.21
CA TYR A 93 -6.24 6.59 -2.74
C TYR A 93 -6.85 6.21 -4.08
N ARG A 94 -8.19 6.24 -4.20
CA ARG A 94 -8.88 5.95 -5.47
C ARG A 94 -8.42 6.90 -6.59
N CYS A 95 -8.35 8.20 -6.32
CA CYS A 95 -7.86 9.19 -7.29
C CYS A 95 -6.43 8.86 -7.78
N PHE A 96 -5.53 8.53 -6.85
CA PHE A 96 -4.15 8.17 -7.20
C PHE A 96 -4.09 6.90 -8.06
N LYS A 97 -4.87 5.87 -7.69
CA LYS A 97 -4.94 4.60 -8.41
C LYS A 97 -5.47 4.78 -9.83
N ASP A 98 -6.46 5.64 -10.02
CA ASP A 98 -7.02 5.93 -11.33
C ASP A 98 -6.04 6.74 -12.20
N ALA A 99 -5.29 7.68 -11.60
CA ALA A 99 -4.24 8.44 -12.30
C ALA A 99 -3.08 7.54 -12.74
N GLU A 100 -2.57 6.65 -11.88
CA GLU A 100 -1.55 5.66 -12.25
C GLU A 100 -2.03 4.80 -13.41
N ARG A 101 -3.26 4.27 -13.31
CA ARG A 101 -3.83 3.41 -14.34
C ARG A 101 -3.90 4.13 -15.67
N LEU A 102 -4.36 5.39 -15.68
CA LEU A 102 -4.44 6.20 -16.88
C LEU A 102 -3.07 6.38 -17.54
N VAL A 103 -2.06 6.75 -16.75
CA VAL A 103 -0.68 6.98 -17.22
C VAL A 103 -0.11 5.69 -17.80
N ARG A 104 -0.20 4.58 -17.07
CA ARG A 104 0.30 3.27 -17.52
C ARG A 104 -0.43 2.77 -18.77
N THR A 105 -1.75 2.89 -18.82
CA THR A 105 -2.53 2.49 -20.01
C THR A 105 -2.11 3.29 -21.24
N ARG A 106 -1.93 4.61 -21.12
CA ARG A 106 -1.59 5.45 -22.28
C ARG A 106 -0.16 5.29 -22.77
N LEU A 107 0.79 5.03 -21.86
CA LEU A 107 2.21 5.12 -22.19
C LEU A 107 2.91 3.76 -22.30
N THR A 108 2.37 2.71 -21.70
CA THR A 108 2.96 1.35 -21.76
C THR A 108 1.95 0.28 -22.18
N ASP A 109 0.82 0.68 -22.74
CA ASP A 109 -0.27 -0.24 -23.13
C ASP A 109 -0.71 -1.12 -21.94
N GLY A 110 -0.74 -0.50 -20.75
CA GLY A 110 -1.13 -1.18 -19.51
C GLY A 110 -0.08 -2.13 -18.93
N ARG A 111 1.07 -2.33 -19.58
CA ARG A 111 2.13 -3.21 -19.07
C ARG A 111 2.64 -2.71 -17.72
N ARG A 112 2.60 -3.60 -16.74
CA ARG A 112 3.17 -3.39 -15.40
C ARG A 112 4.67 -3.68 -15.43
N HIS A 113 5.41 -2.97 -14.59
CA HIS A 113 6.84 -3.18 -14.36
C HIS A 113 7.73 -3.17 -15.61
N ALA A 114 7.38 -2.37 -16.62
CA ALA A 114 8.13 -2.31 -17.88
C ALA A 114 9.60 -1.88 -17.66
N HIS A 115 9.82 -0.95 -16.72
CA HIS A 115 11.16 -0.50 -16.36
C HIS A 115 11.97 -1.60 -15.64
N GLU A 116 11.39 -2.26 -14.63
CA GLU A 116 12.08 -3.34 -13.91
C GLU A 116 12.36 -4.55 -14.81
N MET A 117 11.46 -4.86 -15.75
CA MET A 117 11.69 -5.89 -16.77
C MET A 117 12.90 -5.55 -17.64
N ALA A 118 12.98 -4.31 -18.14
CA ALA A 118 14.14 -3.85 -18.93
C ALA A 118 15.43 -3.81 -18.09
N LEU A 119 15.33 -3.49 -16.80
CA LEU A 119 16.47 -3.54 -15.87
C LEU A 119 16.93 -4.98 -15.61
N LYS A 120 15.98 -5.92 -15.43
CA LYS A 120 16.25 -7.35 -15.26
C LYS A 120 16.96 -7.91 -16.49
N GLU A 121 16.47 -7.58 -17.69
CA GLU A 121 17.07 -7.99 -18.96
C GLU A 121 18.53 -7.53 -19.08
N ARG A 122 18.84 -6.30 -18.65
CA ARG A 122 20.20 -5.77 -18.65
C ARG A 122 21.11 -6.41 -17.59
N ARG A 123 20.55 -6.94 -16.50
CA ARG A 123 21.30 -7.51 -15.37
C ARG A 123 21.46 -9.02 -15.43
N ARG A 124 20.59 -9.73 -16.16
CA ARG A 124 20.63 -11.19 -16.22
C ARG A 124 21.88 -11.67 -16.98
N THR A 125 22.34 -12.86 -16.62
CA THR A 125 23.46 -13.52 -17.32
C THR A 125 22.86 -14.57 -18.23
N VAL A 126 23.08 -14.45 -19.53
CA VAL A 126 22.59 -15.40 -20.52
C VAL A 126 23.13 -16.80 -20.23
N GLY A 127 22.25 -17.81 -20.22
CA GLY A 127 22.60 -19.21 -19.99
C GLY A 127 22.77 -19.62 -18.53
N LYS A 128 22.69 -18.70 -17.56
CA LYS A 128 22.71 -19.07 -16.13
C LYS A 128 21.30 -19.45 -15.67
N PRO A 129 21.07 -20.68 -15.15
CA PRO A 129 19.72 -21.18 -14.84
C PRO A 129 18.91 -20.33 -13.87
N ALA A 130 19.56 -19.62 -12.93
CA ALA A 130 18.87 -18.74 -11.97
C ALA A 130 18.64 -17.31 -12.50
N HIS A 131 19.02 -17.00 -13.74
CA HIS A 131 18.98 -15.66 -14.35
C HIS A 131 18.06 -15.66 -15.59
N THR A 132 16.94 -16.35 -15.52
CA THR A 132 15.93 -16.40 -16.58
C THR A 132 15.23 -15.06 -16.79
N ALA A 133 14.74 -14.81 -18.01
CA ALA A 133 14.10 -13.55 -18.36
C ALA A 133 12.72 -13.44 -17.71
N SER A 134 11.94 -14.51 -17.72
CA SER A 134 10.59 -14.56 -17.17
C SER A 134 10.35 -15.80 -16.30
N PRO A 135 9.33 -15.79 -15.42
CA PRO A 135 8.96 -16.97 -14.63
C PRO A 135 8.57 -18.19 -15.49
N ALA A 136 8.08 -17.97 -16.72
CA ALA A 136 7.73 -19.06 -17.63
C ALA A 136 8.97 -19.85 -18.09
N ASP A 137 10.13 -19.20 -18.16
CA ASP A 137 11.40 -19.83 -18.56
C ASP A 137 11.98 -20.72 -17.44
N ASP A 138 11.63 -20.45 -16.17
CA ASP A 138 12.03 -21.29 -15.03
C ASP A 138 11.25 -22.62 -15.00
N GLU A 139 9.98 -22.61 -15.43
CA GLU A 139 9.13 -23.81 -15.46
C GLU A 139 9.51 -24.74 -16.61
N SER A 140 9.91 -24.22 -17.76
CA SER A 140 10.46 -25.02 -18.87
C SER A 140 11.82 -25.63 -18.54
N ALA A 141 12.70 -24.93 -17.82
CA ALA A 141 13.99 -25.47 -17.37
C ALA A 141 13.85 -26.63 -16.37
N LYS A 142 12.79 -26.66 -15.56
CA LYS A 142 12.49 -27.78 -14.65
C LYS A 142 11.92 -29.00 -15.37
N GLY A 143 11.22 -28.82 -16.49
CA GLY A 143 10.61 -29.89 -17.28
C GLY A 143 11.60 -30.69 -18.15
N GLU A 144 12.77 -30.13 -18.46
CA GLU A 144 13.82 -30.79 -19.26
C GLU A 144 14.81 -31.64 -18.43
N SER A 145 14.64 -31.71 -17.11
CA SER A 145 15.50 -32.48 -16.19
C SER A 145 14.93 -33.86 -15.78
N ALA A 146 14.05 -34.46 -16.58
CA ALA A 146 13.45 -35.78 -16.32
C ALA A 146 13.92 -36.86 -17.31
#